data_AF-A0A5B2VW73-F1
#
_entry.id   AF-A0A5B2VW73-F1
#
_cell.length_a   1.000
_cell.length_b   1.000
_cell.length_c   1.000
_cell.angle_alpha   90.00
_cell.angle_beta   90.00
_cell.angle_gamma   90.00
#
_symmetry.space_group_name_H-M   'P 1'
#
loop_
_entity.id
_entity.type
_entity.pdbx_description
1 polymer ?
#
loop_
_entity_poly.entity_id
_entity_poly.type
_entity_poly.pdbx_seq_one_letter_code
_entity_poly.pdbx_strand_id
1 'polypeptide(L)'
;MSNVIGLSAYHEENLRKLAAHLLPGNLETDFDMAFYTSYSRSIEDSAIDCGTAGCAKGHGPSAGIPKFHYETWNDYGLRVFGMKVKTLEWEWVFSGDWYSTDNTPEGAAKRILHLLESGVPDNWCNQLNGYAPLCYL
;
A
#
# COMPACT_ATOMS: atom_id res chain seq x y z
N MET A 1 -19.35 -10.03 -7.27
CA MET A 1 -18.10 -9.30 -7.02
C MET A 1 -18.47 -8.21 -6.03
N SER A 2 -18.03 -8.34 -4.78
CA SER A 2 -18.26 -7.37 -3.72
C SER A 2 -17.42 -6.14 -4.03
N ASN A 3 -18.05 -5.01 -4.37
CA ASN A 3 -17.36 -3.72 -4.30
C ASN A 3 -17.04 -3.50 -2.82
N VAL A 4 -15.76 -3.31 -2.50
CA VAL A 4 -15.38 -2.73 -1.21
C VAL A 4 -16.02 -1.35 -1.17
N ILE A 5 -16.89 -1.10 -0.19
CA ILE A 5 -17.75 0.08 -0.14
C ILE A 5 -16.90 1.34 -0.32
N GLY A 6 -17.06 2.03 -1.46
CA GLY A 6 -16.41 3.32 -1.74
C GLY A 6 -15.27 3.30 -2.76
N LEU A 7 -14.75 2.13 -3.18
CA LEU A 7 -13.76 2.07 -4.27
C LEU A 7 -14.43 2.04 -5.65
N SER A 8 -13.86 2.78 -6.60
CA SER A 8 -14.25 2.66 -8.01
C SER A 8 -13.55 1.46 -8.66
N ALA A 9 -14.10 0.96 -9.77
CA ALA A 9 -13.45 -0.10 -10.56
C ALA A 9 -12.01 0.25 -10.96
N TYR A 10 -11.74 1.54 -11.23
CA TYR A 10 -10.41 2.06 -11.51
C TYR A 10 -9.44 1.88 -10.32
N HIS A 11 -9.91 2.17 -9.11
CA HIS A 11 -9.11 2.01 -7.89
C HIS A 11 -8.87 0.54 -7.56
N GLU A 12 -9.88 -0.31 -7.71
CA GLU A 12 -9.73 -1.75 -7.51
C GLU A 12 -8.74 -2.37 -8.51
N GLU A 13 -8.79 -1.98 -9.78
CA GLU A 13 -7.85 -2.47 -10.79
C GLU A 13 -6.40 -2.09 -10.44
N ASN A 14 -6.17 -0.85 -10.02
CA ASN A 14 -4.84 -0.39 -9.60
C ASN A 14 -4.33 -1.12 -8.36
N LEU A 15 -5.20 -1.38 -7.38
CA LEU A 15 -4.84 -2.19 -6.21
C LEU A 15 -4.47 -3.63 -6.62
N ARG A 16 -5.19 -4.23 -7.57
CA ARG A 16 -4.85 -5.57 -8.10
C ARG A 16 -3.50 -5.58 -8.83
N LYS A 17 -3.21 -4.55 -9.62
CA LYS A 17 -1.89 -4.39 -10.28
C LYS A 17 -0.77 -4.28 -9.26
N LEU A 18 -0.96 -3.46 -8.23
CA LEU A 18 0.02 -3.31 -7.15
C LEU A 18 0.22 -4.63 -6.38
N ALA A 19 -0.86 -5.31 -6.01
CA ALA A 19 -0.75 -6.61 -5.34
C ALA A 19 -0.01 -7.63 -6.20
N ALA A 20 -0.32 -7.72 -7.50
CA ALA A 20 0.36 -8.62 -8.42
C ALA A 20 1.86 -8.32 -8.56
N HIS A 21 2.25 -7.04 -8.49
CA HIS A 21 3.65 -6.61 -8.50
C HIS A 21 4.39 -7.00 -7.21
N LEU A 22 3.74 -6.86 -6.05
CA LEU A 22 4.33 -7.10 -4.74
C LEU A 22 4.38 -8.58 -4.34
N LEU A 23 3.40 -9.38 -4.78
CA LEU A 23 3.21 -10.77 -4.34
C LEU A 23 4.42 -11.70 -4.57
N PRO A 24 5.18 -11.61 -5.69
CA PRO A 24 6.37 -12.44 -5.88
C PRO A 24 7.48 -12.22 -4.85
N GLY A 25 7.48 -11.06 -4.18
CA GLY A 25 8.42 -10.70 -3.12
C GLY A 25 9.87 -10.43 -3.55
N ASN A 26 10.25 -10.76 -4.78
CA ASN A 26 11.56 -10.51 -5.38
C ASN A 26 11.58 -9.21 -6.18
N LEU A 27 11.35 -8.09 -5.48
CA LEU A 27 11.36 -6.76 -6.09
C LEU A 27 12.78 -6.36 -6.51
N GLU A 28 12.90 -5.65 -7.63
CA GLU A 28 14.18 -5.09 -8.10
C GLU A 28 14.72 -4.00 -7.16
N THR A 29 13.86 -3.47 -6.29
CA THR A 29 14.15 -2.36 -5.40
C THR A 29 13.67 -2.67 -3.98
N ASP A 30 14.29 -2.06 -2.97
CA ASP A 30 14.00 -2.33 -1.56
C ASP A 30 12.52 -2.11 -1.16
N PHE A 31 12.06 -2.86 -0.16
CA PHE A 31 10.73 -2.72 0.39
C PHE A 31 10.80 -2.40 1.88
N ASP A 32 10.13 -1.33 2.28
CA ASP A 32 10.04 -0.92 3.68
C ASP A 32 8.75 -0.12 3.92
N MET A 33 7.85 -0.63 4.75
CA MET A 33 6.61 0.03 5.10
C MET A 33 6.80 1.38 5.80
N ALA A 34 7.91 1.59 6.51
CA ALA A 34 8.16 2.81 7.27
C ALA A 34 8.36 4.05 6.38
N PHE A 35 8.72 3.87 5.10
CA PHE A 35 9.09 4.98 4.22
C PHE A 35 8.38 4.89 2.88
N TYR A 36 7.93 6.03 2.34
CA TYR A 36 7.37 6.06 0.98
C TYR A 36 8.43 5.86 -0.10
N THR A 37 9.71 6.11 0.21
CA THR A 37 10.84 6.01 -0.71
C THR A 37 12.12 5.56 0.02
N SER A 38 13.09 5.03 -0.72
CA SER A 38 14.36 4.50 -0.23
C SER A 38 15.39 5.58 0.10
N TYR A 39 15.15 6.82 -0.35
CA TYR A 39 16.11 7.93 -0.24
C TYR A 39 15.77 8.97 0.83
N SER A 40 14.53 9.05 1.34
CA SER A 40 14.17 10.06 2.35
C SER A 40 13.46 9.49 3.57
N ARG A 41 14.04 9.76 4.74
CA ARG A 41 13.33 9.78 6.03
C ARG A 41 12.43 11.03 6.18
N SER A 42 12.46 11.95 5.20
CA SER A 42 11.66 13.18 5.18
C SER A 42 10.45 13.05 4.25
N ILE A 43 9.34 13.61 4.71
CA ILE A 43 8.00 13.63 4.11
C ILE A 43 7.91 14.54 2.86
N GLU A 44 9.01 15.17 2.42
CA GLU A 44 8.98 16.21 1.39
C GLU A 44 8.81 15.65 -0.05
N ASP A 45 7.53 15.40 -0.36
CA ASP A 45 6.70 15.60 -1.56
C ASP A 45 7.24 15.76 -3.00
N SER A 46 8.53 16.00 -3.25
CA SER A 46 9.03 16.34 -4.60
C SER A 46 9.91 15.29 -5.26
N ALA A 47 10.14 14.14 -4.61
CA ALA A 47 10.90 13.05 -5.22
C ALA A 47 10.14 12.44 -6.41
N ILE A 48 10.48 12.89 -7.62
CA ILE A 48 9.98 12.41 -8.90
C ILE A 48 10.95 11.39 -9.53
N ASP A 49 12.21 11.37 -9.10
CA ASP A 49 13.25 10.55 -9.74
C ASP A 49 13.05 9.05 -9.48
N CYS A 50 12.38 8.43 -10.46
CA CYS A 50 12.69 7.16 -11.11
C CYS A 50 13.58 6.18 -10.32
N GLY A 51 13.00 5.47 -9.35
CA GLY A 51 13.67 4.37 -8.64
C GLY A 51 13.26 4.17 -7.19
N THR A 52 12.27 4.91 -6.71
CA THR A 52 11.86 4.98 -5.31
C THR A 52 11.08 3.74 -4.86
N ALA A 53 11.84 2.70 -4.55
CA ALA A 53 11.50 1.61 -3.63
C ALA A 53 11.04 2.15 -2.28
N GLY A 54 9.94 1.65 -1.71
CA GLY A 54 9.47 2.06 -0.38
C GLY A 54 8.37 1.14 0.11
N CYS A 55 7.38 1.68 0.81
CA CYS A 55 6.20 0.95 1.24
C CYS A 55 5.34 0.54 0.03
N ALA A 56 4.27 -0.22 0.27
CA ALA A 56 3.37 -0.65 -0.80
C ALA A 56 2.92 0.49 -1.73
N LYS A 57 2.61 1.67 -1.20
CA LYS A 57 2.22 2.85 -2.00
C LYS A 57 3.35 3.36 -2.89
N GLY A 58 4.59 3.33 -2.39
CA GLY A 58 5.80 3.77 -3.13
C GLY A 58 6.10 2.90 -4.35
N HIS A 59 5.73 1.62 -4.31
CA HIS A 59 5.88 0.68 -5.43
C HIS A 59 4.81 0.81 -6.51
N GLY A 60 3.82 1.70 -6.36
CA GLY A 60 2.77 1.92 -7.35
C GLY A 60 3.28 2.25 -8.77
N PRO A 61 4.24 3.19 -8.94
CA PRO A 61 4.84 3.47 -10.25
C PRO A 61 5.52 2.26 -10.89
N SER A 62 6.26 1.45 -10.12
CA SER A 62 6.89 0.20 -10.59
C SER A 62 5.87 -0.85 -11.01
N ALA A 63 4.67 -0.83 -10.41
CA ALA A 63 3.52 -1.63 -10.82
C ALA A 63 2.79 -1.07 -12.07
N GLY A 64 3.34 -0.05 -12.73
CA GLY A 64 2.76 0.58 -13.92
C GLY A 64 1.66 1.61 -13.62
N ILE A 65 1.60 2.14 -12.39
CA ILE A 65 0.58 3.11 -11.94
C ILE A 65 1.26 4.47 -11.76
N PRO A 66 1.31 5.31 -12.80
CA PRO A 66 2.16 6.49 -12.79
C PRO A 66 1.70 7.53 -11.77
N LYS A 67 2.68 8.06 -11.01
CA LYS A 67 2.55 9.27 -10.19
C LYS A 67 2.85 10.50 -11.05
N PHE A 68 2.10 11.58 -10.88
CA PHE A 68 2.38 12.87 -11.50
C PHE A 68 3.49 13.61 -10.75
N HIS A 69 4.23 14.43 -11.49
CA HIS A 69 5.40 15.12 -10.94
C HIS A 69 5.02 16.19 -9.90
N TYR A 70 3.83 16.78 -10.02
CA TYR A 70 3.35 17.85 -9.16
C TYR A 70 2.48 17.39 -7.98
N GLU A 71 2.17 16.09 -7.88
CA GLU A 71 1.26 15.61 -6.83
C GLU A 71 2.04 15.08 -5.62
N THR A 72 1.47 15.21 -4.43
CA THR A 72 2.02 14.62 -3.20
C THR A 72 1.84 13.10 -3.21
N TRP A 73 2.52 12.36 -2.33
CA TRP A 73 2.24 10.91 -2.16
C TRP A 73 0.83 10.64 -1.61
N ASN A 74 0.22 11.63 -0.97
CA ASN A 74 -1.15 11.52 -0.46
C ASN A 74 -2.16 11.77 -1.57
N ASP A 75 -1.93 12.78 -2.41
CA ASP A 75 -2.75 13.04 -3.61
C ASP A 75 -2.66 11.87 -4.59
N TYR A 76 -1.46 11.32 -4.79
CA TYR A 76 -1.26 10.11 -5.57
C TYR A 76 -2.12 8.95 -5.04
N GLY A 77 -1.98 8.63 -3.75
CA GLY A 77 -2.72 7.51 -3.15
C GLY A 77 -4.24 7.69 -3.23
N LEU A 78 -4.74 8.90 -2.99
CA LEU A 78 -6.14 9.22 -3.14
C LEU A 78 -6.61 9.08 -4.59
N ARG A 79 -5.84 9.60 -5.55
CA ARG A 79 -6.17 9.57 -6.97
C ARG A 79 -6.19 8.15 -7.53
N VAL A 80 -5.13 7.37 -7.31
CA VAL A 80 -4.95 6.06 -7.97
C VAL A 80 -5.48 4.88 -7.17
N PHE A 81 -5.58 4.99 -5.84
CA PHE A 81 -6.07 3.90 -4.98
C PHE A 81 -7.38 4.26 -4.26
N GLY A 82 -7.87 5.49 -4.37
CA GLY A 82 -9.14 5.90 -3.76
C GLY A 82 -9.07 6.05 -2.24
N MET A 83 -7.88 5.97 -1.65
CA MET A 83 -7.70 5.92 -0.19
C MET A 83 -7.14 7.25 0.33
N LYS A 84 -7.90 7.88 1.23
CA LYS A 84 -7.44 9.04 1.98
C LYS A 84 -6.59 8.56 3.16
N VAL A 85 -5.51 9.28 3.46
CA VAL A 85 -4.65 9.00 4.62
C VAL A 85 -5.50 8.96 5.91
N LYS A 86 -5.18 8.01 6.80
CA LYS A 86 -5.90 7.74 8.06
C LYS A 86 -7.35 7.24 7.91
N THR A 87 -7.77 6.79 6.72
CA THR A 87 -8.97 5.93 6.64
C THR A 87 -8.62 4.51 7.03
N LEU A 88 -9.63 3.72 7.39
CA LEU A 88 -9.48 2.33 7.81
C LEU A 88 -8.72 1.49 6.77
N GLU A 89 -9.08 1.64 5.49
CA GLU A 89 -8.48 0.95 4.36
C GLU A 89 -7.04 1.40 4.14
N TRP A 90 -6.78 2.69 4.32
CA TRP A 90 -5.42 3.23 4.22
C TRP A 90 -4.53 2.70 5.34
N GLU A 91 -5.01 2.67 6.58
CA GLU A 91 -4.26 2.14 7.71
C GLU A 91 -3.96 0.65 7.52
N TRP A 92 -4.96 -0.10 7.03
CA TRP A 92 -4.80 -1.52 6.72
C TRP A 92 -3.77 -1.76 5.61
N VAL A 93 -3.80 -1.00 4.51
CA VAL A 93 -2.96 -1.32 3.34
C VAL A 93 -1.59 -0.62 3.37
N PHE A 94 -1.57 0.66 3.74
CA PHE A 94 -0.45 1.56 3.48
C PHE A 94 0.21 2.14 4.74
N SER A 95 -0.29 1.84 5.95
CA SER A 95 0.30 2.38 7.18
C SER A 95 1.74 1.91 7.35
N GLY A 96 2.60 2.85 7.76
CA GLY A 96 3.98 2.53 8.11
C GLY A 96 4.10 1.68 9.38
N ASP A 97 3.04 1.63 10.20
CA ASP A 97 3.01 0.83 11.43
C ASP A 97 3.12 -0.69 11.15
N TRP A 98 2.84 -1.13 9.92
CA TRP A 98 3.11 -2.52 9.50
C TRP A 98 4.60 -2.88 9.53
N TYR A 99 5.50 -1.91 9.54
CA TYR A 99 6.95 -2.14 9.58
C TYR A 99 7.39 -3.07 10.73
N SER A 100 6.74 -3.00 11.89
CA SER A 100 7.10 -3.81 13.05
C SER A 100 6.53 -5.23 13.02
N THR A 101 5.47 -5.47 12.25
CA THR A 101 4.71 -6.73 12.31
C THR A 101 4.76 -7.53 11.01
N ASP A 102 4.63 -6.86 9.86
CA ASP A 102 4.71 -7.49 8.54
C ASP A 102 5.25 -6.50 7.50
N ASN A 103 6.58 -6.36 7.52
CA ASN A 103 7.35 -5.52 6.63
C ASN A 103 7.77 -6.25 5.35
N THR A 104 6.86 -7.00 4.73
CA THR A 104 7.15 -7.73 3.50
C THR A 104 6.28 -7.25 2.34
N PRO A 105 6.82 -7.27 1.10
CA PRO A 105 6.01 -6.98 -0.09
C PRO A 105 4.89 -8.01 -0.27
N GLU A 106 5.15 -9.29 -0.02
CA GLU A 106 4.13 -10.35 -0.05
C GLU A 106 2.99 -10.06 0.95
N GLY A 107 3.34 -9.69 2.18
CA GLY A 107 2.39 -9.30 3.21
C GLY A 107 1.51 -8.13 2.81
N ALA A 108 2.11 -7.07 2.26
CA ALA A 108 1.36 -5.94 1.73
C ALA A 108 0.43 -6.34 0.57
N ALA A 109 0.88 -7.21 -0.34
CA ALA A 109 0.04 -7.74 -1.41
C ALA A 109 -1.18 -8.49 -0.85
N LYS A 110 -0.96 -9.36 0.16
CA LYS A 110 -2.02 -10.11 0.83
C LYS A 110 -3.02 -9.21 1.54
N ARG A 111 -2.58 -8.11 2.18
CA ARG A 111 -3.47 -7.10 2.78
C ARG A 111 -4.36 -6.43 1.73
N ILE A 112 -3.79 -6.08 0.57
CA ILE A 112 -4.55 -5.52 -0.55
C ILE A 112 -5.61 -6.52 -1.03
N LEU A 113 -5.23 -7.78 -1.25
CA LEU A 113 -6.15 -8.81 -1.71
C LEU A 113 -7.27 -9.08 -0.70
N HIS A 114 -6.92 -9.14 0.59
CA HIS A 114 -7.90 -9.31 1.67
C HIS A 114 -8.90 -8.16 1.71
N LEU A 115 -8.42 -6.91 1.58
CA LEU A 115 -9.29 -5.74 1.49
C LEU A 115 -10.27 -5.89 0.33
N LEU A 116 -9.79 -6.24 -0.86
CA LEU A 116 -10.61 -6.37 -2.08
C LEU A 116 -11.64 -7.50 -2.01
N GLU A 117 -11.38 -8.54 -1.22
CA GLU A 117 -12.28 -9.69 -1.09
C GLU A 117 -13.30 -9.49 0.04
N SER A 118 -12.81 -9.07 1.22
CA SER A 118 -13.54 -9.14 2.49
C SER A 118 -13.65 -7.80 3.23
N GLY A 119 -12.98 -6.74 2.75
CA GLY A 119 -12.85 -5.48 3.48
C GLY A 119 -11.75 -5.53 4.54
N VAL A 120 -11.75 -4.53 5.44
CA VAL A 120 -10.80 -4.48 6.56
C VAL A 120 -11.34 -5.31 7.73
N PRO A 121 -10.56 -6.22 8.32
CA PRO A 121 -11.04 -7.06 9.42
C PRO A 121 -11.29 -6.23 10.69
N ASP A 122 -12.30 -6.59 11.48
CA ASP A 122 -12.66 -5.86 12.71
C ASP A 122 -11.52 -5.73 13.72
N ASN A 123 -10.64 -6.73 13.77
CA ASN A 123 -9.48 -6.78 14.67
C ASN A 123 -8.18 -6.30 14.02
N TRP A 124 -8.24 -5.58 12.88
CA TRP A 124 -7.07 -5.13 12.12
C TRP A 124 -6.01 -4.44 13.00
N CYS A 125 -6.42 -3.62 13.97
CA CYS A 125 -5.50 -2.90 14.84
C CYS A 125 -4.72 -3.87 15.75
N ASN A 126 -5.36 -4.93 16.24
CA ASN A 126 -4.66 -5.98 16.98
C ASN A 126 -3.69 -6.74 16.08
N GLN A 127 -4.05 -6.98 14.81
CA GLN A 127 -3.14 -7.62 13.86
C GLN A 127 -1.93 -6.75 13.55
N LEU A 128 -2.14 -5.46 13.24
CA LEU A 128 -1.11 -4.46 12.97
C LEU A 128 -0.11 -4.33 14.13
N ASN A 129 -0.60 -4.38 15.38
CA ASN A 129 0.26 -4.31 16.58
C ASN A 129 0.84 -5.69 17.01
N GLY A 130 0.60 -6.77 16.26
CA GLY A 130 1.08 -8.11 16.61
C GLY A 130 0.39 -8.76 17.82
N TYR A 131 -0.76 -8.24 18.26
CA TYR A 131 -1.58 -8.80 19.34
C TYR A 131 -2.56 -9.87 18.87
N ALA A 132 -2.75 -10.02 17.55
CA ALA A 132 -3.57 -11.07 16.94
C ALA A 132 -2.86 -11.64 15.69
N PRO A 133 -3.12 -12.91 15.33
CA PRO A 133 -2.58 -13.48 14.10
C PRO A 133 -3.12 -12.75 12.86
N LEU A 134 -2.28 -12.69 11.82
CA LEU A 134 -2.64 -12.10 10.54
C LEU A 134 -3.71 -12.97 9.85
N CYS A 135 -4.80 -12.35 9.39
CA CYS A 135 -5.95 -13.06 8.80
C CYS A 135 -5.74 -13.51 7.34
N TYR A 136 -4.55 -13.29 6.78
CA TYR A 136 -4.22 -13.49 5.38
C TYR A 136 -2.94 -14.33 5.17
N LEU A 137 -2.51 -15.06 6.21
CA LEU A 137 -1.38 -15.99 6.13
C LEU A 137 -1.73 -17.25 5.33
#